data_AF-A0A6L4YY54-F1
#
_entry.id   AF-A0A6L4YY54-F1
#
_cell.length_a   1.000
_cell.length_b   1.000
_cell.length_c   1.000
_cell.angle_alpha   90.00
_cell.angle_beta   90.00
_cell.angle_gamma   90.00
#
_symmetry.space_group_name_H-M   'P 1'
#
loop_
_entity.id
_entity.type
_entity.pdbx_description
1 polymer ?
#
loop_
_entity_poly.entity_id
_entity_poly.type
_entity_poly.pdbx_seq_one_letter_code
_entity_poly.pdbx_strand_id
1 'polypeptide(L)'
;MKKVLFLAISLTILAACNSTVSDKTGESKKEVNVAAVKTIELRVTGMTCEGCENTVKEAVNNVKGVTSSEASFTAEIAKISYDTTLTNQEKLSSVINDLGYKVEGLAVNAVPEK
;
A
#
# COMPACT_ATOMS: atom_id res chain seq x y z
N MET A 1 58.46 -35.80 28.09
CA MET A 1 58.03 -35.38 29.44
C MET A 1 56.83 -34.47 29.30
N LYS A 2 55.68 -34.90 29.84
CA LYS A 2 54.60 -34.08 30.45
C LYS A 2 53.97 -32.97 29.58
N LYS A 3 52.66 -32.88 29.34
CA LYS A 3 51.47 -33.59 29.80
C LYS A 3 50.34 -33.23 28.80
N VAL A 4 49.48 -34.21 28.60
CA VAL A 4 48.21 -34.19 27.86
C VAL A 4 47.15 -33.40 28.66
N LEU A 5 46.03 -33.05 27.99
CA LEU A 5 44.66 -32.94 28.53
C LEU A 5 44.31 -31.53 29.07
N PHE A 6 43.24 -30.84 28.66
CA PHE A 6 41.80 -31.15 28.70
C PHE A 6 41.05 -30.38 27.58
N LEU A 7 40.24 -31.02 26.72
CA LEU A 7 38.79 -31.33 26.83
C LEU A 7 37.81 -30.13 26.79
N ALA A 8 37.19 -29.94 25.60
CA ALA A 8 35.79 -29.56 25.30
C ALA A 8 35.74 -29.21 23.79
N ILE A 9 35.36 -30.04 22.81
CA ILE A 9 34.08 -30.74 22.54
C ILE A 9 32.86 -29.85 22.80
N SER A 10 32.41 -29.13 21.77
CA SER A 10 31.10 -29.30 21.10
C SER A 10 30.86 -28.05 20.22
N LEU A 11 30.95 -28.17 18.89
CA LEU A 11 29.93 -28.65 17.94
C LEU A 11 28.90 -27.55 17.60
N THR A 12 28.88 -27.21 16.30
CA THR A 12 27.79 -26.56 15.53
C THR A 12 27.54 -25.07 15.85
N ILE A 13 27.24 -24.18 14.89
CA ILE A 13 26.37 -24.29 13.70
C ILE A 13 26.85 -23.31 12.62
N LEU A 14 26.78 -23.77 11.36
CA LEU A 14 26.69 -23.03 10.10
C LEU A 14 26.23 -21.56 10.22
N ALA A 15 27.07 -20.62 9.82
CA ALA A 15 26.61 -19.32 9.35
C ALA A 15 26.12 -19.48 7.90
N ALA A 16 24.87 -19.87 7.74
CA ALA A 16 24.15 -19.72 6.47
C ALA A 16 23.68 -18.25 6.38
N CYS A 17 24.24 -17.48 5.45
CA CYS A 17 23.61 -16.24 5.01
C CYS A 17 22.34 -16.62 4.26
N ASN A 18 21.18 -16.48 4.91
CA ASN A 18 19.89 -16.51 4.22
C ASN A 18 19.31 -15.10 4.17
N SER A 19 18.97 -14.70 2.95
CA SER A 19 18.21 -13.52 2.58
C SER A 19 17.08 -13.23 3.57
N THR A 20 17.08 -12.03 4.14
CA THR A 20 15.85 -11.41 4.64
C THR A 20 15.83 -9.97 4.19
N VAL A 21 15.18 -9.79 3.05
CA VAL A 21 14.51 -8.55 2.64
C VAL A 21 13.82 -7.98 3.88
N SER A 22 14.32 -6.87 4.40
CA SER A 22 13.60 -6.07 5.40
C SER A 22 12.69 -5.12 4.65
N ASP A 23 11.62 -5.68 4.12
CA ASP A 23 10.41 -4.94 3.79
C ASP A 23 9.76 -4.56 5.12
N LYS A 24 9.82 -3.27 5.46
CA LYS A 24 9.10 -2.70 6.58
C LYS A 24 8.19 -1.62 6.06
N THR A 25 6.95 -1.97 5.76
CA THR A 25 5.81 -1.12 6.10
C THR A 25 4.68 -2.03 6.55
N GLY A 26 4.37 -1.95 7.84
CA GLY A 26 3.47 -2.85 8.52
C GLY A 26 2.03 -2.73 8.04
N GLU A 27 1.45 -3.89 7.73
CA GLU A 27 0.01 -4.09 7.72
C GLU A 27 -0.53 -3.95 9.15
N SER A 28 -1.02 -2.75 9.47
CA SER A 28 -1.95 -2.55 10.58
C SER A 28 -3.31 -3.08 10.16
N LYS A 29 -3.63 -4.33 10.52
CA LYS A 29 -4.98 -4.90 10.39
C LYS A 29 -5.96 -4.08 11.24
N LYS A 30 -6.66 -3.16 10.60
CA LYS A 30 -7.83 -2.48 11.16
C LYS A 30 -9.04 -3.39 10.92
N GLU A 31 -9.65 -3.91 11.97
CA GLU A 31 -10.96 -4.54 11.92
C GLU A 31 -11.99 -3.50 11.46
N VAL A 32 -12.40 -3.57 10.19
CA VAL A 32 -13.43 -2.71 9.59
C VAL A 32 -14.73 -3.49 9.55
N ASN A 33 -15.80 -2.90 10.08
CA ASN A 33 -17.16 -3.41 9.93
C ASN A 33 -17.49 -3.47 8.42
N VAL A 34 -17.59 -4.69 7.89
CA VAL A 34 -17.58 -5.02 6.45
C VAL A 34 -18.85 -4.53 5.70
N ALA A 35 -19.83 -3.92 6.37
CA ALA A 35 -21.09 -3.55 5.73
C ALA A 35 -21.07 -2.25 4.87
N ALA A 36 -20.03 -1.41 4.95
CA ALA A 36 -20.04 -0.08 4.32
C ALA A 36 -18.82 0.26 3.44
N VAL A 37 -17.94 -0.70 3.15
CA VAL A 37 -16.76 -0.47 2.31
C VAL A 37 -17.13 -0.52 0.82
N LYS A 38 -16.73 0.50 0.07
CA LYS A 38 -16.86 0.59 -1.39
C LYS A 38 -15.50 0.77 -2.03
N THR A 39 -15.28 0.09 -3.15
CA THR A 39 -14.12 0.31 -4.01
C THR A 39 -14.53 1.07 -5.26
N ILE A 40 -13.74 2.07 -5.63
CA ILE A 40 -13.91 2.85 -6.87
C ILE A 40 -12.57 2.95 -7.59
N GLU A 41 -12.63 3.16 -8.89
CA GLU A 41 -11.48 3.57 -9.69
C GLU A 41 -11.75 4.96 -10.27
N LEU A 42 -10.83 5.88 -10.04
CA LEU A 42 -10.88 7.24 -10.54
C LEU A 42 -9.87 7.40 -11.67
N ARG A 43 -10.29 7.97 -12.80
CA ARG A 43 -9.36 8.42 -13.84
C ARG A 43 -8.67 9.69 -13.36
N VAL A 44 -7.35 9.64 -13.22
CA VAL A 44 -6.52 10.74 -12.72
C VAL A 44 -5.50 11.10 -13.80
N THR A 45 -5.62 12.31 -14.33
CA THR A 45 -4.70 12.86 -15.33
C THR A 45 -3.66 13.75 -14.67
N GLY A 46 -2.49 13.85 -15.30
CA GLY A 46 -1.36 14.65 -14.81
C GLY A 46 -0.35 13.87 -13.95
N MET A 47 -0.62 12.60 -13.63
CA MET A 47 0.41 11.70 -13.10
C MET A 47 1.32 11.29 -14.26
N THR A 48 2.58 11.72 -14.27
CA THR A 48 3.53 11.44 -15.37
C THR A 48 4.72 10.59 -14.92
N CYS A 49 4.73 10.13 -13.67
CA CYS A 49 5.87 9.48 -13.06
C CYS A 49 5.47 8.60 -11.86
N GLU A 50 6.34 7.64 -11.49
CA GLU A 50 6.15 6.78 -10.31
C GLU A 50 6.09 7.58 -8.99
N GLY A 51 6.86 8.66 -8.88
CA GLY A 51 6.77 9.57 -7.73
C GLY A 51 5.40 10.30 -7.65
N CYS A 52 4.79 10.55 -8.81
CA CYS A 52 3.54 11.28 -8.94
C CYS A 52 2.37 10.40 -8.49
N GLU A 53 2.31 9.14 -8.93
CA GLU A 53 1.32 8.17 -8.45
C GLU A 53 1.49 7.88 -6.95
N ASN A 54 2.73 7.77 -6.44
CA ASN A 54 2.97 7.59 -5.01
C ASN A 54 2.46 8.78 -4.19
N THR A 55 2.65 10.00 -4.68
CA THR A 55 2.11 11.21 -4.02
C THR A 55 0.59 11.15 -3.92
N VAL A 56 -0.09 10.75 -4.99
CA VAL A 56 -1.56 10.57 -5.00
C VAL A 56 -1.99 9.48 -4.02
N LYS A 57 -1.35 8.31 -4.07
CA LYS A 57 -1.62 7.17 -3.18
C LYS A 57 -1.50 7.56 -1.70
N GLU A 58 -0.39 8.18 -1.31
CA GLU A 58 -0.16 8.58 0.08
C GLU A 58 -1.18 9.63 0.56
N ALA A 59 -1.51 10.63 -0.26
CA ALA A 59 -2.50 11.63 0.10
C ALA A 59 -3.89 11.03 0.31
N VAL A 60 -4.30 10.10 -0.56
CA VAL A 60 -5.58 9.41 -0.46
C VAL A 60 -5.61 8.45 0.74
N ASN A 61 -4.55 7.70 0.99
CA ASN A 61 -4.44 6.81 2.16
C ASN A 61 -4.60 7.57 3.49
N ASN A 62 -4.19 8.84 3.55
CA ASN A 62 -4.34 9.68 4.74
C ASN A 62 -5.77 10.20 4.96
N VAL A 63 -6.69 10.00 4.01
CA VAL A 63 -8.09 10.40 4.18
C VAL A 63 -8.79 9.46 5.14
N LYS A 64 -9.41 10.01 6.19
CA LYS A 64 -10.21 9.24 7.15
C LYS A 64 -11.28 8.43 6.42
N GLY A 65 -11.30 7.12 6.66
CA GLY A 65 -12.25 6.20 6.05
C GLY A 65 -11.68 5.44 4.86
N VAL A 66 -10.55 5.84 4.29
CA VAL A 66 -9.83 5.02 3.30
C VAL A 66 -9.23 3.81 4.00
N THR A 67 -9.39 2.64 3.37
CA THR A 67 -8.88 1.35 3.85
C THR A 67 -7.75 0.83 2.98
N SER A 68 -7.74 1.19 1.69
CA SER A 68 -6.65 0.90 0.76
C SER A 68 -6.69 1.89 -0.41
N SER A 69 -5.52 2.23 -0.94
CA SER A 69 -5.41 2.93 -2.22
C SER A 69 -4.20 2.47 -3.01
N GLU A 70 -4.38 2.43 -4.32
CA GLU A 70 -3.37 2.17 -5.33
C GLU A 70 -3.51 3.22 -6.44
N ALA A 71 -2.40 3.59 -7.06
CA ALA A 71 -2.40 4.53 -8.18
C ALA A 71 -1.42 4.04 -9.26
N SER A 72 -1.77 4.29 -10.52
CA SER A 72 -0.93 3.98 -11.67
C SER A 72 -0.90 5.17 -12.63
N PHE A 73 0.27 5.78 -12.82
CA PHE A 73 0.50 6.83 -13.81
C PHE A 73 0.44 6.29 -15.24
N THR A 74 0.77 5.01 -15.42
CA THR A 74 0.69 4.35 -16.74
C THR A 74 -0.75 4.07 -17.14
N ALA A 75 -1.61 3.67 -16.19
CA ALA A 75 -3.04 3.44 -16.45
C ALA A 75 -3.89 4.70 -16.30
N GLU A 76 -3.35 5.78 -15.74
CA GLU A 76 -4.07 6.99 -15.32
C GLU A 76 -5.24 6.69 -14.37
N ILE A 77 -5.06 5.70 -13.47
CA ILE A 77 -6.11 5.22 -12.58
C ILE A 77 -5.64 5.27 -11.13
N ALA A 78 -6.53 5.69 -10.23
CA ALA A 78 -6.41 5.51 -8.79
C ALA A 78 -7.54 4.61 -8.29
N LYS A 79 -7.20 3.41 -7.77
CA LYS A 79 -8.13 2.46 -7.16
C LYS A 79 -8.18 2.71 -5.66
N ILE A 80 -9.37 2.95 -5.11
CA ILE A 80 -9.54 3.39 -3.72
C ILE A 80 -10.67 2.61 -3.09
N SER A 81 -10.36 1.96 -1.97
CA SER A 81 -11.34 1.32 -1.07
C SER A 81 -11.57 2.20 0.14
N TYR A 82 -12.83 2.50 0.44
CA TYR A 82 -13.17 3.39 1.54
C TYR A 82 -14.51 3.06 2.19
N ASP A 83 -14.64 3.40 3.46
CA ASP A 83 -15.88 3.37 4.22
C ASP A 83 -16.79 4.54 3.81
N THR A 84 -17.93 4.20 3.20
CA THR A 84 -18.93 5.16 2.70
C THR A 84 -19.63 5.97 3.80
N THR A 85 -19.50 5.57 5.07
CA THR A 85 -20.00 6.35 6.21
C THR A 85 -19.03 7.44 6.67
N LEU A 86 -17.76 7.35 6.29
CA LEU A 86 -16.69 8.23 6.76
C LEU A 86 -16.17 9.18 5.68
N THR A 87 -16.21 8.74 4.41
CA THR A 87 -15.79 9.55 3.27
C THR A 87 -16.61 9.19 2.02
N ASN A 88 -16.44 9.96 0.95
CA ASN A 88 -17.15 9.77 -0.30
C ASN A 88 -16.24 10.08 -1.50
N GLN A 89 -16.73 9.72 -2.69
CA GLN A 89 -16.01 9.94 -3.94
C GLN A 89 -15.63 11.41 -4.18
N GLU A 90 -16.51 12.37 -3.86
CA GLU A 90 -16.25 13.79 -4.07
C GLU A 90 -15.07 14.27 -3.22
N LYS A 91 -15.02 13.84 -1.95
CA LYS A 91 -13.92 14.18 -1.04
C LYS A 91 -12.60 13.59 -1.52
N LEU A 92 -12.61 12.33 -1.96
CA LEU A 92 -11.42 11.68 -2.53
C LEU A 92 -10.95 12.40 -3.80
N SER A 93 -11.88 12.79 -4.66
CA SER A 93 -11.56 13.53 -5.88
C SER A 93 -10.99 14.91 -5.58
N SER A 94 -11.54 15.61 -4.57
CA SER A 94 -11.03 16.91 -4.11
C SER A 94 -9.59 16.80 -3.63
N VAL A 95 -9.25 15.78 -2.83
CA VAL A 95 -7.87 15.59 -2.34
C VAL A 95 -6.89 15.43 -3.49
N ILE A 96 -7.27 14.66 -4.52
CA ILE A 96 -6.43 14.49 -5.72
C ILE A 96 -6.30 15.80 -6.50
N ASN A 97 -7.39 16.56 -6.62
CA ASN A 97 -7.38 17.86 -7.29
C ASN A 97 -6.55 18.92 -6.53
N ASP A 98 -6.57 18.90 -5.20
CA ASP A 98 -5.81 19.82 -4.33
C ASP A 98 -4.29 19.62 -4.46
N LEU A 99 -3.85 18.42 -4.90
CA LEU A 99 -2.46 18.14 -5.26
C LEU A 99 -2.05 18.69 -6.63
N GLY A 100 -2.98 19.23 -7.41
CA GLY A 100 -2.74 19.73 -8.77
C GLY A 100 -2.97 18.70 -9.89
N TYR A 101 -3.50 17.53 -9.57
CA TYR A 101 -3.94 16.55 -10.58
C TYR A 101 -5.39 16.79 -10.96
N LYS A 102 -5.91 16.10 -11.98
CA LYS A 102 -7.30 16.25 -12.41
C LYS A 102 -8.01 14.90 -12.46
N VAL A 103 -9.08 14.79 -11.69
CA VAL A 103 -10.00 13.64 -11.73
C VAL A 103 -11.05 13.83 -12.81
N GLU A 104 -11.11 12.91 -13.78
CA GLU A 104 -12.10 12.98 -14.87
C GLU A 104 -13.39 12.22 -14.59
N GLY A 105 -13.39 11.35 -13.58
CA GLY A 105 -14.57 10.60 -13.15
C GLY A 105 -14.24 9.14 -12.82
N LEU A 106 -15.29 8.33 -12.71
CA LEU A 106 -15.15 6.89 -12.51
C LEU A 106 -14.57 6.23 -13.77
N ALA A 107 -13.59 5.37 -13.60
CA ALA A 107 -13.12 4.51 -14.67
C ALA A 107 -14.18 3.42 -14.92
N VAL A 108 -15.02 3.62 -15.93
CA VAL A 108 -16.16 2.74 -16.29
C VAL A 108 -15.77 1.32 -16.79
N ASN A 109 -14.47 0.97 -16.77
CA ASN A 109 -13.99 -0.37 -17.10
C ASN A 109 -13.59 -1.19 -15.86
N ALA A 110 -13.78 -0.65 -14.65
CA ALA A 110 -13.59 -1.35 -13.38
C ALA A 110 -14.79 -2.25 -13.05
N VAL A 111 -14.97 -3.30 -13.85
CA VAL A 111 -15.95 -4.38 -13.62
C VAL A 111 -15.36 -5.35 -12.57
N PRO A 112 -16.19 -5.91 -11.67
CA PRO A 112 -15.81 -6.26 -10.30
C PRO A 112 -14.88 -7.45 -10.27
N GLU A 113 -13.86 -7.37 -9.42
CA GLU A 113 -13.14 -8.56 -8.98
C GLU A 113 -14.16 -9.46 -8.24
N LYS A 114 -14.36 -10.65 -8.80
CA LYS A 114 -15.27 -11.70 -8.31
C LYS A 114 -15.11 -12.00 -6.83
#